data_AF-A0A918MS26-F1
#
_entry.id   AF-A0A918MS26-F1
#
_cell.length_a   1.000
_cell.length_b   1.000
_cell.length_c   1.000
_cell.angle_alpha   90.00
_cell.angle_beta   90.00
_cell.angle_gamma   90.00
#
_symmetry.space_group_name_H-M   'P 1'
#
loop_
_entity.id
_entity.type
_entity.pdbx_description
1 polymer ?
#
loop_
_entity_poly.entity_id
_entity_poly.type
_entity_poly.pdbx_seq_one_letter_code
_entity_poly.pdbx_strand_id
1 'polypeptide(L)'
;MDADHIGLGIGDVASHGLPEATVLAQLTAALRNIVPRCGTDPAAALDELNTFLGRYHLNRMATACYLVFDRRTGALTYARAGHPPPLLRWHQRLPRRRHLTTVRPRSATSATDRPTSP
;
A
#
# COMPACT_ATOMS: atom_id res chain seq x y z
N MET A 1 -11.56 -0.64 10.17
CA MET A 1 -10.42 -1.30 10.83
C MET A 1 -10.59 -1.14 12.34
N ASP A 2 -10.43 -2.21 13.11
CA ASP A 2 -10.67 -2.20 14.57
C ASP A 2 -9.40 -1.84 15.37
N ALA A 3 -9.47 -1.92 16.70
CA ALA A 3 -8.38 -1.56 17.61
C ALA A 3 -7.22 -2.58 17.67
N ASP A 4 -7.43 -3.80 17.18
CA ASP A 4 -6.43 -4.86 17.15
C ASP A 4 -5.58 -4.83 15.88
N HIS A 5 -6.01 -4.10 14.85
CA HIS A 5 -5.30 -3.98 13.59
C HIS A 5 -4.57 -2.63 13.48
N ILE A 6 -3.27 -2.69 13.18
CA ILE A 6 -2.43 -1.51 12.94
C ILE A 6 -2.15 -1.39 11.45
N GLY A 7 -2.40 -0.20 10.89
CA GLY A 7 -2.17 0.12 9.48
C GLY A 7 -0.89 0.92 9.32
N LEU A 8 -0.01 0.48 8.43
CA LEU A 8 1.23 1.20 8.10
C LEU A 8 1.28 1.43 6.60
N GLY A 9 1.33 2.69 6.18
CA GLY A 9 1.50 3.08 4.78
C GLY A 9 2.82 3.80 4.57
N ILE A 10 3.51 3.46 3.48
CA ILE A 10 4.64 4.22 2.96
C ILE A 10 4.42 4.43 1.46
N GLY A 11 4.86 5.56 0.94
CA GLY A 11 4.79 5.84 -0.48
C GLY A 11 5.75 6.93 -0.89
N ASP A 12 5.98 7.01 -2.20
CA ASP A 12 6.87 7.95 -2.85
C ASP A 12 6.20 8.47 -4.13
N VAL A 13 6.44 9.72 -4.50
CA VAL A 13 5.89 10.34 -5.72
C VAL A 13 7.05 10.62 -6.65
N ALA A 14 6.93 10.21 -7.92
CA ALA A 14 7.97 10.50 -8.90
C ALA A 14 8.06 12.02 -9.14
N SER A 15 9.29 12.57 -9.03
CA SER A 15 9.72 13.98 -9.06
C SER A 15 9.94 14.66 -7.70
N HIS A 16 10.66 15.79 -7.71
CA HIS A 16 11.07 16.51 -6.50
C HIS A 16 10.52 17.95 -6.52
N GLY A 17 9.84 18.34 -5.44
CA GLY A 17 9.30 19.69 -5.32
C GLY A 17 8.13 19.80 -4.33
N LEU A 18 7.72 21.04 -4.08
CA LEU A 18 6.54 21.35 -3.26
C LEU A 18 5.23 20.77 -3.82
N PRO A 19 4.99 20.74 -5.15
CA PRO A 19 3.81 20.10 -5.71
C PRO A 19 3.73 18.60 -5.38
N GLU A 20 4.85 17.88 -5.42
CA GLU A 20 4.92 16.44 -5.16
C GLU A 20 4.72 16.11 -3.69
N ALA A 21 5.27 16.94 -2.79
CA ALA A 21 5.00 16.84 -1.36
C ALA A 21 3.51 17.04 -1.05
N THR A 22 2.86 17.96 -1.77
CA THR A 22 1.41 18.19 -1.65
C THR A 22 0.61 16.97 -2.11
N VAL A 23 0.98 16.37 -3.24
CA VAL A 23 0.36 15.14 -3.74
C VAL A 23 0.51 14.01 -2.72
N LEU A 24 1.71 13.81 -2.16
CA LEU A 24 1.93 12.77 -1.13
C LEU A 24 1.09 13.01 0.13
N ALA A 25 0.93 14.27 0.56
CA ALA A 25 0.06 14.63 1.67
C ALA A 25 -1.42 14.32 1.36
N GLN A 26 -1.86 14.61 0.15
CA GLN A 26 -3.22 14.31 -0.32
C GLN A 26 -3.47 12.79 -0.42
N LEU A 27 -2.52 12.03 -0.95
CA LEU A 27 -2.58 10.57 -0.98
C LEU A 27 -2.63 9.96 0.43
N THR A 28 -1.85 10.52 1.36
CA THR A 28 -1.88 10.08 2.77
C THR A 28 -3.24 10.35 3.41
N ALA A 29 -3.81 11.54 3.18
CA ALA A 29 -5.14 11.88 3.68
C ALA A 29 -6.23 11.00 3.04
N ALA A 30 -6.15 10.76 1.73
CA ALA A 30 -7.05 9.86 1.01
C ALA A 30 -6.98 8.43 1.57
N LEU A 31 -5.78 7.89 1.77
CA LEU A 31 -5.59 6.55 2.34
C LEU A 31 -6.24 6.43 3.72
N ARG A 32 -6.07 7.43 4.59
CA ARG A 32 -6.71 7.46 5.91
C ARG A 32 -8.25 7.41 5.84
N ASN A 33 -8.84 7.99 4.80
CA ASN A 33 -10.29 7.96 4.57
C ASN A 33 -10.76 6.66 3.86
N ILE A 34 -9.88 6.01 3.10
CA ILE A 34 -10.15 4.75 2.39
C ILE A 34 -10.15 3.56 3.35
N VAL A 35 -9.14 3.46 4.21
CA VAL A 35 -8.90 2.31 5.10
C VAL A 35 -10.12 1.88 5.93
N PRO A 36 -10.92 2.79 6.53
CA PRO A 36 -12.12 2.40 7.28
C PRO A 36 -13.10 1.54 6.47
N ARG A 37 -13.22 1.78 5.15
CA ARG A 37 -14.14 1.07 4.25
C ARG A 37 -13.56 -0.22 3.68
N CYS A 38 -12.23 -0.30 3.53
CA CYS A 38 -11.55 -1.51 3.03
C CYS A 38 -11.27 -2.55 4.12
N GLY A 39 -11.49 -2.22 5.40
CA GLY A 39 -11.26 -3.16 6.50
C GLY A 39 -9.79 -3.52 6.64
N THR A 40 -9.48 -4.82 6.61
CA THR A 40 -8.13 -5.38 6.77
C THR A 40 -7.49 -5.82 5.45
N ASP A 41 -8.10 -5.47 4.30
CA ASP A 41 -7.59 -5.79 2.98
C ASP A 41 -6.70 -4.64 2.44
N PRO A 42 -5.36 -4.79 2.47
CA PRO A 42 -4.48 -3.75 1.96
C PRO A 42 -4.48 -3.64 0.44
N ALA A 43 -4.86 -4.68 -0.31
CA ALA A 43 -4.95 -4.61 -1.77
C ALA A 43 -6.13 -3.75 -2.21
N ALA A 44 -7.29 -3.93 -1.56
CA ALA A 44 -8.47 -3.08 -1.79
C ALA A 44 -8.17 -1.60 -1.50
N ALA A 45 -7.45 -1.31 -0.40
CA ALA A 45 -7.06 0.05 -0.06
C ALA A 45 -6.14 0.69 -1.12
N LEU A 46 -5.17 -0.06 -1.66
CA LEU A 46 -4.30 0.44 -2.71
C LEU A 46 -5.01 0.60 -4.06
N ASP A 47 -5.97 -0.26 -4.40
CA ASP A 47 -6.78 -0.09 -5.62
C ASP A 47 -7.61 1.19 -5.58
N GLU A 48 -8.19 1.50 -4.43
CA GLU A 48 -8.95 2.73 -4.26
C GLU A 48 -8.04 3.96 -4.23
N LEU A 49 -6.86 3.86 -3.61
CA LEU A 49 -5.86 4.93 -3.65
C LEU A 49 -5.36 5.20 -5.08
N ASN A 50 -5.16 4.16 -5.88
CA ASN A 50 -4.80 4.29 -7.29
C ASN A 50 -5.93 4.97 -8.09
N THR A 51 -7.18 4.64 -7.79
CA THR A 51 -8.35 5.31 -8.38
C THR A 51 -8.40 6.79 -7.99
N PHE A 52 -8.10 7.13 -6.73
CA PHE A 52 -8.00 8.51 -6.28
C PHE A 52 -6.91 9.28 -7.03
N LEU A 53 -5.70 8.71 -7.13
CA LEU A 53 -4.59 9.30 -7.87
C LEU A 53 -4.98 9.57 -9.33
N GLY A 54 -5.54 8.58 -10.01
CA GLY A 54 -5.96 8.70 -11.41
C GLY A 54 -7.07 9.71 -11.66
N ARG A 55 -7.91 10.00 -10.66
CA ARG A 55 -8.99 11.00 -10.77
C ARG A 55 -8.53 12.43 -10.49
N TYR A 56 -7.70 12.63 -9.48
CA TYR A 56 -7.37 13.97 -8.96
C TYR A 56 -5.97 14.45 -9.32
N HIS A 57 -5.06 13.55 -9.72
CA HIS A 57 -3.67 13.86 -10.03
C HIS A 57 -3.27 13.24 -11.38
N LEU A 58 -3.95 13.68 -12.43
CA LEU A 58 -3.66 13.28 -13.80
C LEU A 58 -2.15 13.44 -14.11
N ASN A 59 -1.57 12.45 -14.78
CA ASN A 59 -0.15 12.39 -15.15
C ASN A 59 0.85 12.33 -13.99
N ARG A 60 0.40 12.05 -12.75
CA ARG A 60 1.30 11.74 -11.63
C ARG A 60 1.40 10.24 -11.40
N MET A 61 2.58 9.80 -11.00
CA MET A 61 2.83 8.42 -10.57
C MET A 61 3.35 8.42 -9.14
N ALA A 62 2.85 7.48 -8.36
CA ALA A 62 3.31 7.24 -7.00
C ALA A 62 3.55 5.75 -6.79
N THR A 63 4.55 5.42 -5.99
CA THR A 63 4.71 4.08 -5.43
C THR A 63 4.14 4.04 -4.02
N ALA A 64 3.58 2.91 -3.61
CA ALA A 64 3.04 2.73 -2.27
C ALA A 64 3.18 1.29 -1.79
N CYS A 65 3.33 1.12 -0.47
CA CYS A 65 3.22 -0.14 0.24
C CYS A 65 2.31 0.09 1.45
N TYR A 66 1.30 -0.76 1.61
CA TYR A 66 0.38 -0.69 2.74
C TYR A 66 0.32 -2.04 3.45
N LEU A 67 0.47 -2.01 4.77
CA LEU A 67 0.54 -3.16 5.64
C LEU A 67 -0.56 -3.08 6.70
N VAL A 68 -1.12 -4.23 7.04
CA VAL A 68 -2.06 -4.43 8.14
C VAL A 68 -1.48 -5.49 9.06
N PHE A 69 -1.23 -5.10 10.32
CA PHE A 69 -0.72 -5.98 11.37
C PHE A 69 -1.82 -6.30 12.37
N ASP A 70 -2.12 -7.60 12.54
CA ASP A 70 -3.03 -8.10 13.57
C ASP A 70 -2.23 -8.36 14.87
N ARG A 71 -2.54 -7.59 15.92
CA ARG A 71 -1.85 -7.67 17.22
C ARG A 71 -2.18 -8.94 18.00
N ARG A 72 -3.35 -9.55 17.78
CA ARG A 72 -3.79 -10.78 18.45
C ARG A 72 -3.03 -11.99 17.94
N THR A 73 -2.91 -12.11 16.62
CA THR A 73 -2.28 -13.28 15.97
C THR A 73 -0.81 -13.05 15.65
N GLY A 74 -0.39 -11.79 15.52
CA GLY A 74 0.93 -11.42 15.01
C GLY A 74 1.04 -11.59 13.49
N ALA A 75 -0.08 -11.74 12.77
CA ALA A 75 -0.11 -11.82 11.33
C ALA A 75 0.14 -10.45 10.69
N LEU A 76 0.87 -10.44 9.58
CA LEU A 76 1.15 -9.24 8.80
C LEU A 76 0.72 -9.49 7.34
N THR A 77 -0.24 -8.72 6.86
CA THR A 77 -0.67 -8.75 5.45
C THR A 77 -0.25 -7.45 4.80
N TYR A 78 0.31 -7.50 3.59
CA TYR A 78 0.68 -6.28 2.87
C TYR A 78 0.38 -6.36 1.38
N ALA A 79 0.19 -5.18 0.79
CA ALA A 79 0.09 -4.95 -0.64
C ALA A 79 1.10 -3.90 -1.07
N ARG A 80 1.49 -3.93 -2.35
CA ARG A 80 2.40 -2.94 -2.95
C ARG A 80 1.91 -2.50 -4.32
N ALA A 81 2.09 -1.23 -4.62
CA ALA A 81 1.98 -0.62 -5.94
C ALA A 81 3.35 0.00 -6.29
N GLY A 82 4.18 -0.70 -7.06
CA GLY A 82 5.50 -0.23 -7.49
C GLY A 82 6.59 -0.11 -6.41
N HIS A 83 6.24 0.00 -5.12
CA HIS A 83 7.19 0.12 -4.01
C HIS A 83 7.93 -1.21 -3.78
N PRO A 84 9.23 -1.27 -3.44
CA PRO A 84 9.95 -2.53 -3.15
C PRO A 84 9.34 -3.38 -2.01
N PRO A 85 9.57 -4.72 -1.98
CA PRO A 85 9.10 -5.59 -0.90
C PRO A 85 9.63 -5.15 0.47
N PRO A 86 8.80 -5.12 1.52
CA PRO A 86 9.26 -4.80 2.87
C PRO A 86 10.15 -5.93 3.42
N LEU A 87 11.21 -5.54 4.14
CA LEU A 87 12.02 -6.48 4.91
C LEU A 87 11.39 -6.69 6.28
N LEU A 88 11.09 -7.94 6.63
CA LEU A 88 10.54 -8.31 7.92
C LEU A 88 11.63 -8.91 8.82
N ARG A 89 11.97 -8.20 9.90
CA ARG A 89 12.90 -8.69 10.92
C ARG A 89 12.21 -8.79 12.26
N TRP A 90 12.13 -10.00 12.79
CA TRP A 90 11.62 -10.24 14.14
C TRP A 90 12.75 -10.16 15.16
N HIS A 91 12.53 -9.47 16.27
CA HIS A 91 13.43 -9.56 17.43
C HIS A 91 13.25 -10.94 18.09
N GLN A 92 14.34 -11.64 18.37
CA GLN A 92 14.30 -13.02 18.88
C GLN A 92 13.53 -13.10 20.22
N ARG A 93 12.75 -14.18 20.34
CA ARG A 93 11.83 -14.60 21.43
C ARG A 93 10.35 -14.24 21.26
N LEU A 94 9.67 -14.79 20.25
CA LEU A 94 8.21 -15.01 20.36
C LEU A 94 7.81 -16.41 19.85
N PRO A 95 7.08 -17.22 20.65
CA PRO A 95 6.86 -18.65 20.39
C PRO A 95 5.71 -18.98 19.41
N ARG A 96 5.19 -18.02 18.63
CA ARG A 96 4.05 -18.26 17.71
C ARG A 96 4.45 -18.08 16.25
N ARG A 97 3.98 -18.98 15.38
CA ARG A 97 4.09 -18.89 13.92
C ARG A 97 3.49 -17.56 13.46
N ARG A 98 4.32 -16.68 12.91
CA ARG A 98 3.92 -15.41 12.31
C ARG A 98 3.81 -15.61 10.82
N HIS A 99 2.70 -15.19 10.24
CA HIS A 99 2.45 -15.32 8.81
C HIS A 99 2.62 -13.95 8.14
N LEU A 100 3.43 -13.92 7.09
CA LEU A 100 3.54 -12.78 6.19
C LEU A 100 2.77 -13.11 4.92
N THR A 101 1.68 -12.40 4.70
CA THR A 101 0.85 -12.56 3.49
C THR A 101 1.12 -11.42 2.54
N THR A 102 1.44 -11.73 1.28
CA THR A 102 1.49 -10.74 0.21
C THR A 102 0.19 -10.85 -0.59
N VAL A 103 -0.52 -9.74 -0.74
CA VAL A 103 -1.67 -9.62 -1.64
C VAL A 103 -1.36 -8.60 -2.73
N ARG A 104 -1.97 -8.75 -3.91
CA ARG A 104 -1.73 -7.86 -5.06
C ARG A 104 -2.94 -6.97 -5.31
N PRO A 105 -2.76 -5.64 -5.46
CA PRO A 105 -3.81 -4.76 -5.98
C PRO A 105 -4.22 -5.22 -7.39
N ARG A 106 -5.50 -5.12 -7.74
CA ARG A 106 -5.97 -5.42 -9.11
C ARG A 106 -5.34 -4.46 -10.14
N SER A 107 -5.06 -3.23 -9.70
CA SER A 107 -4.38 -2.20 -10.48
C SER A 107 -2.92 -2.54 -10.83
N ALA A 108 -2.30 -3.53 -10.17
CA ALA A 108 -0.92 -3.93 -10.43
C ALA A 108 -0.75 -4.84 -11.68
N THR A 109 -1.85 -5.26 -12.31
CA THR A 109 -1.83 -6.23 -13.43
C THR A 109 -1.46 -5.61 -14.78
N SER A 110 -1.27 -4.30 -14.89
CA SER A 110 -1.22 -3.59 -16.17
C SER A 110 0.17 -3.09 -16.63
N ALA A 111 1.27 -3.56 -16.04
CA ALA A 111 2.63 -3.08 -16.40
C ALA A 111 3.53 -4.11 -17.12
N THR A 112 3.15 -5.38 -17.19
CA THR A 112 4.00 -6.44 -17.79
C THR A 112 3.49 -6.96 -19.14
N ASP A 113 2.32 -6.52 -19.61
CA ASP A 113 1.69 -7.04 -20.83
C ASP A 113 1.63 -6.01 -21.97
N ARG A 114 2.65 -5.14 -22.09
CA ARG A 114 2.88 -4.43 -23.36
C ARG A 114 3.64 -5.38 -24.27
N PRO A 115 3.05 -5.82 -25.41
CA PRO A 115 3.85 -6.49 -26.43
C PRO A 115 4.95 -5.53 -26.86
N THR A 116 6.19 -5.96 -26.72
CA THR A 116 7.31 -5.38 -27.46
C THR A 116 6.96 -5.53 -28.93
N SER A 117 6.52 -4.44 -29.55
CA SER A 117 6.37 -4.42 -31.00
C SER A 117 7.76 -4.54 -31.64
N PRO A 118 7.87 -5.31 -32.73
CA PRO A 118 9.13 -5.62 -33.42
C PRO A 118 9.77 -4.41 -34.09
#